data_AF-A0A7Y5II44-F1
#
_entry.id   AF-A0A7Y5II44-F1
#
_cell.length_a   1.000
_cell.length_b   1.000
_cell.length_c   1.000
_cell.angle_alpha   90.00
_cell.angle_beta   90.00
_cell.angle_gamma   90.00
#
_symmetry.space_group_name_H-M   'P 1'
#
loop_
_entity.id
_entity.type
_entity.pdbx_description
1 polymer ?
#
loop_
_entity_poly.entity_id
_entity_poly.type
_entity_poly.pdbx_seq_one_letter_code
_entity_poly.pdbx_strand_id
1 'polypeptide(L)'
;MRCPFLREAQVKFCRASAYRKMIVRLSEQPGNERCSSPDYVNCPAAKQHAEEHPSVDHCPFLHESLVQYCTAAPVTKYIPYTESVLSQCGTDSHGYCELYLALAQPGDCAAEAAAGATPSANTIKAPKELYFAPNHLWMELAADGTCHIGLDAFITGVLGTPEHLSFISGTGTHRPAVSVSIRGVELQLVFPHRLTITRANTYLRTNPSKIVNDPYRTGWLFEATPERSSHRTSVTEGLITGDAVGPWMQSEMDRMTRFAHRTASRPDKNGTVLMADGGTYGSGFAQFLSREELLKLYTQFFSPLIHWNIPQ
;
A
#
# COMPACT_ATOMS: atom_id res chain seq x y z
N MET A 1 0.92 16.76 -1.68
CA MET A 1 2.03 17.24 -0.82
C MET A 1 3.24 16.31 -0.96
N ARG A 2 4.47 16.79 -0.70
CA ARG A 2 5.70 15.96 -0.76
C ARG A 2 6.03 15.36 0.60
N CYS A 3 6.71 14.21 0.61
CA CYS A 3 7.18 13.57 1.84
C CYS A 3 8.11 14.49 2.65
N PRO A 4 7.90 14.67 3.96
CA PRO A 4 8.72 15.55 4.79
C PRO A 4 10.15 15.05 5.00
N PHE A 5 10.45 13.79 4.65
CA PHE A 5 11.81 13.21 4.69
C PHE A 5 12.53 13.27 3.34
N LEU A 6 11.90 13.79 2.29
CA LEU A 6 12.55 13.98 0.99
C LEU A 6 13.47 15.19 1.07
N ARG A 7 14.74 15.01 0.70
CA ARG A 7 15.75 16.07 0.63
C ARG A 7 16.40 16.10 -0.73
N GLU A 8 16.97 17.25 -1.06
CA GLU A 8 17.69 17.50 -2.29
C GLU A 8 19.18 17.67 -1.98
N ALA A 9 20.03 17.19 -2.88
CA ALA A 9 21.47 17.40 -2.82
C ALA A 9 22.02 17.60 -4.23
N GLN A 10 22.98 18.51 -4.36
CA GLN A 10 23.79 18.58 -5.57
C GLN A 10 24.85 17.49 -5.49
N VAL A 11 24.89 16.60 -6.49
CA VAL A 11 25.94 15.59 -6.61
C VAL A 11 26.76 15.80 -7.86
N LYS A 12 28.00 15.35 -7.80
CA LYS A 12 28.89 15.23 -8.94
C LYS A 12 29.24 13.76 -9.18
N PHE A 13 29.52 13.42 -10.43
CA PHE A 13 29.95 12.09 -10.84
C PHE A 13 30.78 12.16 -12.12
N CYS A 14 31.55 11.10 -12.38
CA CYS A 14 32.37 10.99 -13.59
C CYS A 14 31.61 10.19 -14.66
N ARG A 15 31.47 10.74 -15.88
CA ARG A 15 30.88 10.01 -17.01
C ARG A 15 31.83 9.04 -17.70
N ALA A 16 33.14 9.26 -17.59
CA ALA A 16 34.15 8.34 -18.13
C ALA A 16 34.38 7.11 -17.22
N SER A 17 33.84 7.11 -16.00
CA SER A 17 33.93 5.97 -15.09
C SER A 17 32.88 4.92 -15.44
N ALA A 18 33.29 3.64 -15.46
CA ALA A 18 32.37 2.51 -15.62
C ALA A 18 31.32 2.42 -14.50
N TYR A 19 31.62 2.99 -13.32
CA TYR A 19 30.69 3.05 -12.19
C TYR A 19 30.28 4.49 -11.91
N ARG A 20 28.96 4.75 -11.89
CA ARG A 20 28.39 6.06 -11.58
C ARG A 20 28.28 6.27 -10.07
N LYS A 21 29.42 6.59 -9.44
CA LYS A 21 29.45 6.99 -8.03
C LYS A 21 29.04 8.46 -7.90
N MET A 22 27.86 8.69 -7.31
CA MET A 22 27.38 10.03 -6.98
C MET A 22 28.00 10.50 -5.67
N ILE A 23 28.64 11.67 -5.70
CA ILE A 23 29.32 12.27 -4.55
C ILE A 23 28.63 13.59 -4.25
N VAL A 24 28.14 13.77 -3.01
CA VAL A 24 27.54 15.03 -2.58
C VAL A 24 28.58 16.14 -2.64
N ARG A 25 28.18 17.27 -3.19
CA ARG A 25 28.99 18.48 -3.15
C ARG A 25 28.90 19.08 -1.76
N LEU A 26 30.00 19.01 -1.01
CA LEU A 26 30.18 19.78 0.21
C LEU A 26 30.63 21.18 -0.21
N SER A 27 30.01 22.23 0.32
CA SER A 27 30.33 23.63 -0.04
C SER A 27 31.75 24.06 0.35
N GLU A 28 32.50 23.20 1.04
CA GLU A 28 33.84 23.48 1.53
C GLU A 28 34.88 22.93 0.54
N GLN A 29 35.37 23.83 -0.32
CA GLN A 29 36.63 23.75 -1.09
C GLN A 29 36.63 23.00 -2.44
N PRO A 30 36.23 23.66 -3.55
CA PRO A 30 36.42 23.14 -4.91
C PRO A 30 37.89 22.99 -5.34
N GLY A 31 38.85 23.57 -4.59
CA GLY A 31 40.26 23.67 -5.00
C GLY A 31 41.13 22.44 -4.71
N ASN A 32 40.64 21.42 -3.98
CA ASN A 32 41.46 20.27 -3.57
C ASN A 32 41.11 18.98 -4.33
N GLU A 33 40.34 19.10 -5.42
CA GLU A 33 39.77 17.96 -6.13
C GLU A 33 40.30 17.90 -7.55
N ARG A 34 40.93 16.78 -7.90
CA ARG A 34 41.52 16.56 -9.23
C ARG A 34 40.56 16.83 -10.39
N CYS A 35 39.28 16.51 -10.25
CA CYS A 35 38.30 16.70 -11.33
C CYS A 35 37.92 18.17 -11.55
N SER A 36 38.15 19.03 -10.54
CA SER A 36 37.79 20.45 -10.54
C SER A 36 38.99 21.36 -10.83
N SER A 37 40.17 20.77 -11.08
CA SER A 37 41.42 21.47 -11.42
C SER A 37 41.98 20.96 -12.75
N PRO A 38 42.96 21.69 -13.36
CA PRO A 38 43.69 21.22 -14.53
C PRO A 38 44.44 19.88 -14.31
N ASP A 39 44.63 19.44 -13.06
CA ASP A 39 45.29 18.16 -12.75
C ASP A 39 44.50 16.94 -13.23
N TYR A 40 43.26 17.13 -13.69
CA TYR A 40 42.46 16.06 -14.27
C TYR A 40 43.15 15.37 -15.45
N VAL A 41 44.07 16.05 -16.15
CA VAL A 41 44.89 15.46 -17.23
C VAL A 41 45.70 14.24 -16.77
N ASN A 42 45.97 14.12 -15.47
CA ASN A 42 46.66 12.98 -14.87
C ASN A 42 45.72 11.84 -14.46
N CYS A 43 44.40 11.99 -14.62
CA CYS A 43 43.42 10.96 -14.28
C CYS A 43 43.37 9.85 -15.36
N PRO A 44 43.54 8.57 -15.02
CA PRO A 44 43.48 7.47 -15.99
C PRO A 44 42.16 7.41 -16.77
N ALA A 45 41.02 7.66 -16.11
CA ALA A 45 39.71 7.65 -16.75
C ALA A 45 39.53 8.81 -17.75
N ALA A 46 40.11 9.98 -17.48
CA ALA A 46 40.06 11.11 -18.40
C ALA A 46 41.03 10.93 -19.58
N LYS A 47 42.23 10.38 -19.34
CA LYS A 47 43.26 10.15 -20.37
C LYS A 47 42.76 9.28 -21.51
N GLN A 48 41.92 8.27 -21.22
CA GLN A 48 41.36 7.38 -22.24
C GLN A 48 40.50 8.12 -23.29
N HIS A 49 40.01 9.31 -22.98
CA HIS A 49 39.09 10.08 -23.81
C HIS A 49 39.53 11.55 -23.98
N ALA A 50 40.77 11.88 -23.63
CA ALA A 50 41.24 13.27 -23.52
C ALA A 50 41.33 13.98 -24.88
N GLU A 51 41.64 13.25 -25.95
CA GLU A 51 41.77 13.82 -27.31
C GLU A 51 40.41 14.24 -27.89
N GLU A 52 39.32 13.59 -27.47
CA GLU A 52 37.96 13.83 -27.97
C GLU A 52 37.26 15.00 -27.25
N HIS A 53 37.68 15.32 -26.03
CA HIS A 53 37.02 16.32 -25.19
C HIS A 53 38.06 17.22 -24.47
N PRO A 54 38.55 18.28 -25.13
CA PRO A 54 39.50 19.21 -24.51
C PRO A 54 38.81 20.16 -23.52
N SER A 55 39.46 20.44 -22.39
CA SER A 55 39.06 21.44 -21.40
C SER A 55 40.31 22.04 -20.74
N VAL A 56 40.25 23.28 -20.28
CA VAL A 56 41.42 23.98 -19.69
C VAL A 56 41.30 24.06 -18.17
N ASP A 57 40.08 24.23 -17.66
CA ASP A 57 39.89 24.62 -16.25
C ASP A 57 39.42 23.47 -15.35
N HIS A 58 38.80 22.44 -15.92
CA HIS A 58 38.23 21.30 -15.18
C HIS A 58 38.06 20.08 -16.07
N CYS A 59 37.83 18.91 -15.46
CA CYS A 59 37.61 17.67 -16.19
C CYS A 59 36.32 17.74 -17.04
N PRO A 60 36.38 17.50 -18.37
CA PRO A 60 35.21 17.52 -19.25
C PRO A 60 34.20 16.40 -18.95
N PHE A 61 34.63 15.35 -18.24
CA PHE A 61 33.77 14.23 -17.83
C PHE A 61 33.17 14.42 -16.43
N LEU A 62 33.49 15.52 -15.74
CA LEU A 62 32.85 15.89 -14.49
C LEU A 62 31.46 16.40 -14.80
N HIS A 63 30.45 15.69 -14.29
CA HIS A 63 29.06 16.11 -14.41
C HIS A 63 28.46 16.36 -13.05
N GLU A 64 27.65 17.40 -12.97
CA GLU A 64 26.79 17.67 -11.83
C GLU A 64 25.33 17.34 -12.13
N SER A 65 24.59 16.96 -11.11
CA SER A 65 23.17 16.70 -11.20
C SER A 65 22.50 16.95 -9.85
N LEU A 66 21.30 17.52 -9.88
CA LEU A 66 20.44 17.60 -8.72
C LEU A 66 19.79 16.23 -8.50
N VAL A 67 19.94 15.70 -7.29
CA VAL A 67 19.32 14.43 -6.87
C VAL A 67 18.45 14.64 -5.65
N GLN A 68 17.53 13.71 -5.47
CA GLN A 68 16.72 13.59 -4.27
C GLN A 68 17.06 12.30 -3.53
N TYR A 69 16.89 12.32 -2.21
CA TYR A 69 17.09 11.17 -1.35
C TYR A 69 16.17 11.23 -0.14
N CYS A 70 15.91 10.07 0.45
CA CYS A 70 15.11 9.95 1.66
C CYS A 70 16.02 9.96 2.88
N THR A 71 15.82 10.89 3.82
CA THR A 71 16.57 10.92 5.08
C THR A 71 16.13 9.86 6.09
N ALA A 72 14.95 9.28 5.89
CA ALA A 72 14.42 8.19 6.71
C ALA A 72 14.99 6.82 6.31
N ALA A 73 15.53 6.70 5.09
CA ALA A 73 16.07 5.44 4.62
C ALA A 73 17.39 5.12 5.32
N PRO A 74 17.62 3.86 5.76
CA PRO A 74 18.86 3.47 6.44
C PRO A 74 20.08 3.54 5.50
N VAL A 75 19.84 3.44 4.19
CA VAL A 75 20.87 3.58 3.16
C VAL A 75 20.44 4.68 2.21
N THR A 76 21.24 5.75 2.13
CA THR A 76 21.00 6.87 1.22
C THR A 76 21.13 6.39 -0.23
N LYS A 77 20.01 6.43 -0.95
CA LYS A 77 19.97 6.23 -2.39
C LYS A 77 19.64 7.57 -3.06
N TYR A 78 20.52 8.03 -3.94
CA TYR A 78 20.31 9.23 -4.73
C TYR A 78 19.51 8.89 -5.99
N ILE A 79 18.41 9.60 -6.20
CA ILE A 79 17.52 9.47 -7.35
C ILE A 79 17.62 10.79 -8.14
N PRO A 80 17.89 10.78 -9.45
CA PRO A 80 17.87 11.99 -10.26
C PRO A 80 16.56 12.79 -10.09
N TYR A 81 16.65 14.12 -9.98
CA TYR A 81 15.48 14.97 -9.75
C TYR A 81 14.40 14.80 -10.83
N THR A 82 14.80 14.60 -12.08
CA THR A 82 13.88 14.37 -13.21
C THR A 82 13.07 13.07 -13.06
N GLU A 83 13.56 12.10 -12.29
CA GLU A 83 12.90 10.82 -12.07
C GLU A 83 12.06 10.81 -10.79
N SER A 84 12.10 11.87 -9.98
CA SER A 84 11.46 11.86 -8.67
C SER A 84 9.95 12.09 -8.68
N VAL A 85 9.41 12.62 -9.78
CA VAL A 85 7.96 12.66 -10.04
C VAL A 85 7.39 11.24 -10.12
N LEU A 86 8.21 10.24 -10.43
CA LEU A 86 7.84 8.81 -10.42
C LEU A 86 7.96 8.18 -9.02
N SER A 87 8.50 8.91 -8.04
CA SER A 87 8.68 8.39 -6.69
C SER A 87 7.46 8.67 -5.82
N GLN A 88 7.08 7.68 -5.01
CA GLN A 88 6.02 7.81 -4.00
C GLN A 88 6.25 8.98 -3.03
N CYS A 89 7.52 9.37 -2.81
CA CYS A 89 7.87 10.49 -1.94
C CYS A 89 7.51 11.86 -2.54
N GLY A 90 7.32 11.96 -3.86
CA GLY A 90 6.97 13.20 -4.55
C GLY A 90 5.48 13.55 -4.49
N THR A 91 4.62 12.60 -4.10
CA THR A 91 3.15 12.73 -4.09
C THR A 91 2.56 12.46 -2.71
N ASP A 92 1.24 12.59 -2.56
CA ASP A 92 0.55 12.25 -1.30
C ASP A 92 0.62 10.76 -0.96
N SER A 93 0.99 9.93 -1.94
CA SER A 93 1.21 8.50 -1.78
C SER A 93 2.29 8.17 -0.74
N HIS A 94 3.15 9.12 -0.35
CA HIS A 94 4.11 8.93 0.75
C HIS A 94 3.44 8.57 2.08
N GLY A 95 2.16 8.91 2.28
CA GLY A 95 1.37 8.47 3.45
C GLY A 95 1.29 6.95 3.60
N TYR A 96 1.54 6.20 2.54
CA TYR A 96 1.56 4.73 2.52
C TYR A 96 2.98 4.14 2.56
N CYS A 97 4.01 4.98 2.72
CA CYS A 97 5.39 4.53 2.82
C CYS A 97 5.72 4.07 4.24
N GLU A 98 6.20 2.84 4.39
CA GLU A 98 6.56 2.26 5.69
C GLU A 98 7.60 3.08 6.46
N LEU A 99 8.62 3.61 5.78
CA LEU A 99 9.64 4.46 6.41
C LEU A 99 9.07 5.77 6.92
N TYR A 100 8.10 6.35 6.20
CA TYR A 100 7.42 7.56 6.64
C TYR A 100 6.56 7.26 7.86
N LEU A 101 5.73 6.22 7.79
CA LEU A 101 4.82 5.83 8.87
C LEU A 101 5.56 5.49 10.17
N ALA A 102 6.66 4.73 10.08
CA ALA A 102 7.47 4.37 11.24
C ALA A 102 8.06 5.58 11.98
N LEU A 103 8.30 6.70 11.28
CA LEU A 103 8.85 7.93 11.89
C LEU A 103 7.78 8.97 12.22
N ALA A 104 6.68 9.01 11.46
CA ALA A 104 5.59 9.97 11.64
C ALA A 104 4.70 9.61 12.84
N GLN A 105 4.65 8.33 13.24
CA GLN A 105 3.86 7.84 14.37
C GLN A 105 4.69 6.93 15.28
N PRO A 106 5.59 7.49 16.10
CA PRO A 106 6.41 6.69 17.02
C PRO A 106 5.61 5.97 18.12
N GLY A 107 4.35 6.35 18.35
CA GLY A 107 3.53 5.93 19.48
C GLY A 107 2.56 4.77 19.25
N ASP A 108 2.13 4.51 18.01
CA ASP A 108 1.11 3.46 17.76
C ASP A 108 1.75 2.06 17.70
N CYS A 109 2.98 1.93 17.19
CA CYS A 109 3.70 0.65 17.18
C CYS A 109 4.15 0.18 18.58
N ALA A 110 4.36 1.10 19.54
CA ALA A 110 4.76 0.76 20.91
C ALA A 110 3.55 0.41 21.81
N ALA A 111 2.39 1.01 21.54
CA ALA A 111 1.16 0.75 22.30
C ALA A 111 0.58 -0.65 22.01
N GLU A 112 0.67 -1.12 20.76
CA GLU A 112 0.15 -2.46 20.39
C GLU A 112 1.06 -3.61 20.85
N ALA A 113 2.38 -3.40 20.94
CA ALA A 113 3.31 -4.42 21.43
C ALA A 113 3.32 -4.55 22.96
N ALA A 114 2.96 -3.50 23.69
CA ALA A 114 2.93 -3.50 25.17
C ALA A 114 1.56 -3.91 25.75
N ALA A 115 0.49 -3.80 24.97
CA ALA A 115 -0.83 -4.26 25.38
C ALA A 115 -1.03 -5.72 24.98
N GLY A 116 -0.66 -6.65 25.88
CA GLY A 116 -1.22 -8.01 25.93
C GLY A 116 -2.73 -8.01 26.23
N ALA A 117 -3.46 -7.04 25.71
CA ALA A 117 -4.91 -6.96 25.74
C ALA A 117 -5.42 -7.70 24.50
N THR A 118 -5.95 -8.90 24.70
CA THR A 118 -6.94 -9.44 23.77
C THR A 118 -7.95 -8.32 23.46
N PRO A 119 -8.12 -7.90 22.20
CA PRO A 119 -9.04 -6.83 21.87
C PRO A 119 -10.44 -7.24 22.34
N SER A 120 -10.89 -6.58 23.40
CA SER A 120 -12.25 -6.69 23.91
C SER A 120 -13.20 -6.11 22.87
N ALA A 121 -14.17 -6.91 22.44
CA ALA A 121 -15.39 -6.57 21.68
C ALA A 121 -15.24 -5.52 20.55
N ASN A 122 -14.88 -6.02 19.36
CA ASN A 122 -15.33 -5.55 18.04
C ASN A 122 -15.78 -4.07 17.98
N THR A 123 -14.85 -3.11 18.01
CA THR A 123 -15.15 -1.74 17.53
C THR A 123 -14.23 -1.45 16.37
N ILE A 124 -14.75 -1.64 15.15
CA ILE A 124 -14.01 -1.38 13.92
C ILE A 124 -13.97 0.13 13.68
N LYS A 125 -12.78 0.72 13.75
CA LYS A 125 -12.57 2.13 13.38
C LYS A 125 -12.44 2.23 11.88
N ALA A 126 -13.48 2.71 11.21
CA ALA A 126 -13.51 2.97 9.78
C ALA A 126 -13.38 4.49 9.52
N PRO A 127 -12.33 4.96 8.83
CA PRO A 127 -12.16 6.38 8.53
C PRO A 127 -13.29 6.90 7.64
N LYS A 128 -13.84 8.07 7.96
CA LYS A 128 -14.99 8.65 7.24
C LYS A 128 -14.59 9.26 5.90
N GLU A 129 -13.31 9.57 5.74
CA GLU A 129 -12.70 10.21 4.58
C GLU A 129 -12.53 9.24 3.40
N LEU A 130 -12.66 7.93 3.66
CA LEU A 130 -12.55 6.87 2.67
C LEU A 130 -13.90 6.56 2.01
N TYR A 131 -13.83 5.92 0.85
CA TYR A 131 -14.97 5.32 0.16
C TYR A 131 -14.94 3.81 0.34
N PHE A 132 -16.06 3.20 0.68
CA PHE A 132 -16.17 1.76 0.90
C PHE A 132 -17.12 1.14 -0.11
N ALA A 133 -16.69 0.08 -0.75
CA ALA A 133 -17.56 -0.76 -1.57
C ALA A 133 -18.36 -1.72 -0.67
N PRO A 134 -19.58 -2.13 -1.06
CA PRO A 134 -20.38 -3.10 -0.30
C PRO A 134 -19.71 -4.47 -0.07
N ASN A 135 -18.66 -4.79 -0.81
CA ASN A 135 -17.83 -5.99 -0.61
C ASN A 135 -16.54 -5.72 0.18
N HIS A 136 -16.52 -4.65 0.98
CA HIS A 136 -15.47 -4.33 1.96
C HIS A 136 -14.08 -4.01 1.38
N LEU A 137 -14.03 -3.65 0.09
CA LEU A 137 -12.87 -2.93 -0.43
C LEU A 137 -13.04 -1.44 -0.15
N TRP A 138 -12.00 -0.79 0.35
CA TRP A 138 -11.97 0.67 0.49
C TRP A 138 -11.17 1.32 -0.63
N MET A 139 -11.43 2.60 -0.88
CA MET A 139 -10.70 3.46 -1.78
C MET A 139 -10.42 4.81 -1.11
N GLU A 140 -9.17 5.25 -1.10
CA GLU A 140 -8.79 6.63 -0.81
C GLU A 140 -8.50 7.35 -2.12
N LEU A 141 -9.13 8.49 -2.38
CA LEU A 141 -8.88 9.31 -3.56
C LEU A 141 -8.10 10.56 -3.16
N ALA A 142 -6.83 10.62 -3.57
CA ALA A 142 -5.96 11.77 -3.31
C ALA A 142 -6.31 12.94 -4.24
N ALA A 143 -5.89 14.14 -3.84
CA ALA A 143 -6.11 15.37 -4.60
C ALA A 143 -5.44 15.38 -5.99
N ASP A 144 -4.36 14.60 -6.16
CA ASP A 144 -3.66 14.45 -7.44
C ASP A 144 -4.34 13.46 -8.42
N GLY A 145 -5.45 12.86 -8.00
CA GLY A 145 -6.21 11.87 -8.78
C GLY A 145 -5.70 10.43 -8.64
N THR A 146 -4.61 10.20 -7.89
CA THR A 146 -4.20 8.86 -7.49
C THR A 146 -5.20 8.31 -6.48
N CYS A 147 -5.52 7.03 -6.57
CA CYS A 147 -6.27 6.34 -5.55
C CYS A 147 -5.56 5.08 -5.05
N HIS A 148 -5.74 4.79 -3.77
CA HIS A 148 -5.32 3.54 -3.16
C HIS A 148 -6.54 2.70 -2.85
N ILE A 149 -6.43 1.39 -3.02
CA ILE A 149 -7.50 0.41 -2.78
C ILE A 149 -6.97 -0.64 -1.81
N GLY A 150 -7.76 -1.02 -0.82
CA GLY A 150 -7.40 -2.08 0.13
C GLY A 150 -8.62 -2.81 0.68
N LEU A 151 -8.39 -3.69 1.66
CA LEU A 151 -9.44 -4.38 2.41
C LEU A 151 -9.68 -3.63 3.72
N ASP A 152 -10.94 -3.43 4.10
CA ASP A 152 -11.26 -2.69 5.32
C ASP A 152 -10.97 -3.49 6.61
N ALA A 153 -10.97 -2.80 7.75
CA ALA A 153 -10.67 -3.42 9.04
C ALA A 153 -11.73 -4.47 9.45
N PHE A 154 -12.97 -4.38 8.96
CA PHE A 154 -13.98 -5.39 9.22
C PHE A 154 -13.62 -6.71 8.54
N ILE A 155 -13.37 -6.67 7.23
CA ILE A 155 -13.11 -7.88 6.47
C ILE A 155 -11.79 -8.54 6.88
N THR A 156 -10.76 -7.75 7.10
CA THR A 156 -9.44 -8.26 7.50
C THR A 156 -9.50 -8.86 8.90
N GLY A 157 -10.30 -8.29 9.80
CA GLY A 157 -10.61 -8.87 11.11
C GLY A 157 -11.38 -10.19 11.03
N VAL A 158 -12.31 -10.34 10.07
CA VAL A 158 -13.08 -11.59 9.85
C VAL A 158 -12.21 -12.69 9.23
N LEU A 159 -11.44 -12.36 8.19
CA LEU A 159 -10.57 -13.30 7.49
C LEU A 159 -9.38 -13.75 8.36
N GLY A 160 -8.83 -12.82 9.14
CA GLY A 160 -7.52 -12.98 9.76
C GLY A 160 -6.41 -12.97 8.71
N THR A 161 -5.20 -13.37 9.11
CA THR A 161 -4.03 -13.36 8.22
C THR A 161 -4.20 -14.41 7.12
N PRO A 162 -4.18 -14.02 5.82
CA PRO A 162 -4.26 -14.98 4.74
C PRO A 162 -2.99 -15.81 4.60
N GLU A 163 -3.14 -17.06 4.17
CA GLU A 163 -2.01 -17.99 3.89
C GLU A 163 -1.20 -17.50 2.68
N HIS A 164 -1.93 -17.10 1.64
CA HIS A 164 -1.39 -16.62 0.37
C HIS A 164 -2.21 -15.46 -0.16
N LEU A 165 -1.53 -14.58 -0.90
CA LEU A 165 -2.16 -13.46 -1.58
C LEU A 165 -1.67 -13.38 -3.03
N SER A 166 -2.62 -13.37 -3.96
CA SER A 166 -2.35 -13.37 -5.39
C SER A 166 -3.03 -12.18 -6.07
N PHE A 167 -2.23 -11.28 -6.64
CA PHE A 167 -2.73 -10.16 -7.42
C PHE A 167 -3.14 -10.64 -8.81
N ILE A 168 -4.44 -10.58 -9.12
CA ILE A 168 -4.99 -11.01 -10.41
C ILE A 168 -4.80 -9.91 -11.45
N SER A 169 -4.98 -8.65 -11.05
CA SER A 169 -4.72 -7.47 -11.87
C SER A 169 -3.43 -6.78 -11.41
N GLY A 170 -2.36 -6.82 -12.21
CA GLY A 170 -1.06 -6.25 -11.82
C GLY A 170 -0.86 -4.77 -12.21
N THR A 171 -1.12 -4.45 -13.47
CA THR A 171 -1.04 -3.10 -14.06
C THR A 171 -2.09 -2.96 -15.16
N GLY A 172 -2.39 -1.74 -15.59
CA GLY A 172 -3.33 -1.47 -16.67
C GLY A 172 -4.79 -1.32 -16.22
N THR A 173 -5.71 -1.24 -17.18
CA THR A 173 -7.08 -0.80 -16.94
C THR A 173 -8.04 -1.97 -16.69
N HIS A 174 -8.35 -2.21 -15.43
CA HIS A 174 -9.14 -3.35 -14.95
C HIS A 174 -10.04 -2.95 -13.79
N ARG A 175 -10.93 -3.86 -13.37
CA ARG A 175 -11.44 -3.83 -11.99
C ARG A 175 -10.37 -4.44 -11.10
N PRO A 176 -9.78 -3.70 -10.13
CA PRO A 176 -8.77 -4.25 -9.23
C PRO A 176 -9.24 -5.54 -8.58
N ALA A 177 -8.45 -6.60 -8.70
CA ALA A 177 -8.82 -7.94 -8.25
C ALA A 177 -7.65 -8.65 -7.56
N VAL A 178 -7.93 -9.18 -6.38
CA VAL A 178 -6.99 -9.96 -5.55
C VAL A 178 -7.65 -11.27 -5.15
N SER A 179 -6.86 -12.33 -5.04
CA SER A 179 -7.27 -13.59 -4.40
C SER A 179 -6.53 -13.74 -3.07
N VAL A 180 -7.26 -14.13 -2.04
CA VAL A 180 -6.70 -14.47 -0.72
C VAL A 180 -7.00 -15.93 -0.41
N SER A 181 -5.99 -16.70 0.00
CA SER A 181 -6.17 -18.08 0.45
C SER A 181 -6.42 -18.11 1.95
N ILE A 182 -7.53 -18.74 2.34
CA ILE A 182 -7.86 -19.05 3.73
C ILE A 182 -8.18 -20.54 3.78
N ARG A 183 -7.44 -21.31 4.59
CA ARG A 183 -7.67 -22.76 4.75
C ARG A 183 -7.64 -23.52 3.41
N GLY A 184 -6.76 -23.11 2.49
CA GLY A 184 -6.68 -23.65 1.13
C GLY A 184 -7.87 -23.31 0.21
N VAL A 185 -8.74 -22.40 0.60
CA VAL A 185 -9.84 -21.87 -0.22
C VAL A 185 -9.46 -20.49 -0.73
N GLU A 186 -9.41 -20.35 -2.05
CA GLU A 186 -9.16 -19.08 -2.73
C GLU A 186 -10.43 -18.21 -2.79
N LEU A 187 -10.38 -17.04 -2.16
CA LEU A 187 -11.47 -16.07 -2.14
C LEU A 187 -11.09 -14.85 -2.98
N GLN A 188 -11.80 -14.65 -4.10
CA GLN A 188 -11.52 -13.56 -5.02
C GLN A 188 -12.31 -12.29 -4.68
N LEU A 189 -11.61 -11.21 -4.34
CA LEU A 189 -12.18 -9.89 -4.06
C LEU A 189 -11.93 -8.97 -5.26
N VAL A 190 -12.98 -8.29 -5.73
CA VAL A 190 -12.92 -7.44 -6.93
C VAL A 190 -13.57 -6.09 -6.63
N PHE A 191 -12.84 -5.00 -6.83
CA PHE A 191 -13.36 -3.65 -6.71
C PHE A 191 -14.41 -3.37 -7.82
N PRO A 192 -15.55 -2.72 -7.52
CA PRO A 192 -16.65 -2.58 -8.48
C PRO A 192 -16.31 -1.74 -9.71
N HIS A 193 -15.44 -0.72 -9.56
CA HIS A 193 -15.13 0.24 -10.62
C HIS A 193 -13.86 -0.13 -11.38
N ARG A 194 -13.84 0.20 -12.68
CA ARG A 194 -12.64 0.08 -13.50
C ARG A 194 -11.68 1.24 -13.20
N LEU A 195 -10.42 0.91 -13.00
CA LEU A 195 -9.33 1.84 -12.71
C LEU A 195 -8.11 1.47 -13.54
N THR A 196 -7.27 2.45 -13.83
CA THR A 196 -5.94 2.21 -14.41
C THR A 196 -4.95 1.98 -13.29
N ILE A 197 -4.65 0.71 -13.01
CA ILE A 197 -3.74 0.27 -11.96
C ILE A 197 -2.31 0.63 -12.35
N THR A 198 -1.68 1.47 -11.53
CA THR A 198 -0.28 1.88 -11.68
C THR A 198 0.64 0.92 -10.94
N ARG A 199 0.21 0.41 -9.78
CA ARG A 199 1.04 -0.44 -8.92
C ARG A 199 0.18 -1.39 -8.06
N ALA A 200 0.69 -2.59 -7.82
CA ALA A 200 0.18 -3.52 -6.83
C ALA A 200 1.20 -3.68 -5.69
N ASN A 201 0.73 -3.76 -4.44
CA ASN A 201 1.58 -3.92 -3.26
C ASN A 201 2.06 -5.37 -3.11
N THR A 202 2.97 -5.79 -3.97
CA THR A 202 3.46 -7.19 -4.00
C THR A 202 4.20 -7.62 -2.73
N TYR A 203 4.60 -6.67 -1.87
CA TYR A 203 5.22 -6.95 -0.57
C TYR A 203 4.29 -7.73 0.36
N LEU A 204 2.97 -7.60 0.19
CA LEU A 204 1.97 -8.35 0.97
C LEU A 204 2.00 -9.86 0.71
N ARG A 205 2.64 -10.32 -0.39
CA ARG A 205 2.84 -11.75 -0.65
C ARG A 205 3.76 -12.40 0.38
N THR A 206 4.74 -11.66 0.89
CA THR A 206 5.69 -12.16 1.90
C THR A 206 5.32 -11.72 3.32
N ASN A 207 4.48 -10.69 3.46
CA ASN A 207 4.07 -10.14 4.75
C ASN A 207 2.54 -9.91 4.81
N PRO A 208 1.72 -10.98 4.72
CA PRO A 208 0.27 -10.86 4.65
C PRO A 208 -0.37 -10.28 5.93
N SER A 209 0.28 -10.38 7.08
CA SER A 209 -0.21 -9.84 8.36
C SER A 209 -0.42 -8.33 8.35
N LYS A 210 0.27 -7.59 7.46
CA LYS A 210 0.10 -6.12 7.33
C LYS A 210 -1.32 -5.71 6.95
N ILE A 211 -2.03 -6.54 6.18
CA ILE A 211 -3.43 -6.30 5.83
C ILE A 211 -4.33 -6.29 7.07
N VAL A 212 -4.00 -7.10 8.08
CA VAL A 212 -4.78 -7.20 9.32
C VAL A 212 -4.36 -6.13 10.31
N ASN A 213 -3.05 -5.91 10.46
CA ASN A 213 -2.52 -4.98 11.46
C ASN A 213 -2.75 -3.51 11.09
N ASP A 214 -2.70 -3.18 9.80
CA ASP A 214 -2.79 -1.80 9.32
C ASP A 214 -3.54 -1.73 7.96
N PRO A 215 -4.85 -2.07 7.96
CA PRO A 215 -5.65 -2.26 6.75
C PRO A 215 -5.78 -1.02 5.88
N TYR A 216 -5.72 0.17 6.48
CA TYR A 216 -5.93 1.45 5.79
C TYR A 216 -4.65 2.17 5.40
N ARG A 217 -3.47 1.65 5.78
CA ARG A 217 -2.19 2.22 5.35
C ARG A 217 -1.32 1.14 4.74
N THR A 218 -0.40 0.52 5.48
CA THR A 218 0.56 -0.43 4.88
C THR A 218 -0.09 -1.67 4.27
N GLY A 219 -1.35 -1.96 4.62
CA GLY A 219 -2.21 -3.00 4.05
C GLY A 219 -2.89 -2.66 2.71
N TRP A 220 -2.60 -1.52 2.08
CA TRP A 220 -3.13 -1.18 0.75
C TRP A 220 -2.74 -2.24 -0.30
N LEU A 221 -3.66 -2.57 -1.20
CA LEU A 221 -3.48 -3.59 -2.24
C LEU A 221 -3.03 -3.00 -3.57
N PHE A 222 -3.72 -1.95 -4.03
CA PHE A 222 -3.50 -1.34 -5.34
C PHE A 222 -3.37 0.17 -5.23
N GLU A 223 -2.54 0.72 -6.09
CA GLU A 223 -2.48 2.14 -6.42
C GLU A 223 -2.93 2.24 -7.88
N ALA A 224 -3.81 3.18 -8.16
CA ALA A 224 -4.44 3.33 -9.45
C ALA A 224 -4.84 4.78 -9.72
N THR A 225 -5.34 5.03 -10.92
CA THR A 225 -5.97 6.30 -11.30
C THR A 225 -7.35 6.01 -11.90
N PRO A 226 -8.39 6.78 -11.54
CA PRO A 226 -9.68 6.71 -12.23
C PRO A 226 -9.53 7.01 -13.72
N GLU A 227 -10.26 6.28 -14.56
CA GLU A 227 -10.33 6.61 -15.98
C GLU A 227 -10.97 7.99 -16.17
N ARG A 228 -10.37 8.84 -17.01
CA ARG A 228 -11.00 10.08 -17.52
C ARG A 228 -12.04 9.70 -18.58
N SER A 229 -13.07 8.95 -18.22
CA SER A 229 -14.09 8.55 -19.18
C SER A 229 -15.10 9.68 -19.42
N SER A 230 -15.66 9.74 -20.64
CA SER A 230 -16.75 10.66 -21.03
C SER A 230 -18.12 10.24 -20.47
N HIS A 231 -18.18 9.21 -19.61
CA HIS A 231 -19.42 8.71 -19.04
C HIS A 231 -19.78 9.47 -17.75
N ARG A 232 -21.08 9.67 -17.52
CA ARG A 232 -21.66 10.50 -16.45
C ARG A 232 -21.49 9.93 -15.02
N THR A 233 -20.95 8.72 -14.88
CA THR A 233 -20.90 7.96 -13.62
C THR A 233 -19.59 8.23 -12.91
N SER A 234 -19.66 8.75 -11.68
CA SER A 234 -18.48 9.02 -10.86
C SER A 234 -17.83 7.72 -10.41
N VAL A 235 -16.49 7.69 -10.29
CA VAL A 235 -15.76 6.55 -9.70
C VAL A 235 -16.13 6.29 -8.23
N THR A 236 -16.80 7.24 -7.59
CA THR A 236 -17.30 7.15 -6.21
C THR A 236 -18.78 6.75 -6.14
N GLU A 237 -19.45 6.59 -7.28
CA GLU A 237 -20.87 6.26 -7.33
C GLU A 237 -21.13 4.87 -6.73
N GLY A 238 -22.16 4.78 -5.87
CA GLY A 238 -22.52 3.54 -5.18
C GLY A 238 -21.58 3.13 -4.05
N LEU A 239 -20.57 3.95 -3.70
CA LEU A 239 -19.70 3.71 -2.55
C LEU A 239 -20.24 4.41 -1.29
N ILE A 240 -20.03 3.78 -0.14
CA ILE A 240 -20.36 4.34 1.19
C ILE A 240 -19.23 5.28 1.63
N THR A 241 -19.55 6.49 2.11
CA THR A 241 -18.56 7.46 2.61
C THR A 241 -19.16 8.40 3.65
N GLY A 242 -18.33 9.15 4.37
CA GLY A 242 -18.76 10.16 5.34
C GLY A 242 -19.54 9.56 6.52
N ASP A 243 -20.63 10.22 6.91
CA ASP A 243 -21.42 9.83 8.09
C ASP A 243 -22.18 8.50 7.92
N ALA A 244 -22.33 8.01 6.69
CA ALA A 244 -22.95 6.72 6.42
C ALA A 244 -22.06 5.53 6.81
N VAL A 245 -20.74 5.72 6.90
CA VAL A 245 -19.76 4.64 7.15
C VAL A 245 -20.00 3.97 8.50
N GLY A 246 -20.22 4.76 9.56
CA GLY A 246 -20.41 4.23 10.92
C GLY A 246 -21.62 3.29 11.04
N PRO A 247 -22.84 3.76 10.72
CA PRO A 247 -24.03 2.93 10.72
C PRO A 247 -23.93 1.71 9.79
N TRP A 248 -23.33 1.87 8.59
CA TRP A 248 -23.10 0.76 7.68
C TRP A 248 -22.19 -0.31 8.28
N MET A 249 -21.04 0.08 8.83
CA MET A 249 -20.09 -0.84 9.45
C MET A 249 -20.71 -1.59 10.63
N GLN A 250 -21.50 -0.90 11.47
CA GLN A 250 -22.25 -1.55 12.55
C GLN A 250 -23.25 -2.59 12.02
N SER A 251 -23.98 -2.27 10.95
CA SER A 251 -24.92 -3.22 10.35
C SER A 251 -24.22 -4.47 9.79
N GLU A 252 -22.99 -4.31 9.28
CA GLU A 252 -22.15 -5.42 8.79
C GLU A 252 -21.64 -6.29 9.93
N MET A 253 -21.25 -5.69 11.05
CA MET A 253 -20.89 -6.42 12.28
C MET A 253 -22.07 -7.22 12.86
N ASP A 254 -23.27 -6.65 12.86
CA ASP A 254 -24.48 -7.34 13.31
C ASP A 254 -24.86 -8.47 12.35
N ARG A 255 -24.66 -8.27 11.03
CA ARG A 255 -24.86 -9.30 10.01
C ARG A 255 -23.87 -10.46 10.19
N MET A 256 -22.61 -10.15 10.49
CA MET A 256 -21.56 -11.14 10.72
C MET A 256 -21.76 -11.91 12.02
N THR A 257 -22.16 -11.23 13.09
CA THR A 257 -22.51 -11.88 14.37
C THR A 257 -23.67 -12.86 14.18
N ARG A 258 -24.72 -12.47 13.46
CA ARG A 258 -25.81 -13.39 13.09
C ARG A 258 -25.35 -14.55 12.22
N PHE A 259 -24.41 -14.33 11.29
CA PHE A 259 -23.82 -15.41 10.49
C PHE A 259 -23.03 -16.40 11.36
N ALA A 260 -22.20 -15.90 12.27
CA ALA A 260 -21.42 -16.71 13.18
C ALA A 260 -22.30 -17.57 14.10
N HIS A 261 -23.35 -16.99 14.69
CA HIS A 261 -24.32 -17.72 15.49
C HIS A 261 -24.99 -18.85 14.71
N ARG A 262 -25.50 -18.56 13.50
CA ARG A 262 -26.12 -19.60 12.65
C ARG A 262 -25.16 -20.71 12.26
N THR A 263 -23.87 -20.41 12.14
CA THR A 263 -22.84 -21.38 11.80
C THR A 263 -22.51 -22.26 13.01
N ALA A 264 -22.36 -21.66 14.19
CA ALA A 264 -22.08 -22.37 15.44
C ALA A 264 -23.25 -23.26 15.92
N SER A 265 -24.50 -22.85 15.64
CA SER A 265 -25.69 -23.64 15.98
C SER A 265 -25.94 -24.84 15.06
N ARG A 266 -25.08 -25.10 14.07
CA ARG A 266 -25.17 -26.33 13.26
C ARG A 266 -24.61 -27.50 14.08
N PRO A 267 -25.24 -28.68 14.04
CA PRO A 267 -24.69 -29.85 14.69
C PRO A 267 -23.32 -30.18 14.10
N ASP A 268 -22.34 -30.45 14.96
CA ASP A 268 -21.05 -30.99 14.52
C ASP A 268 -21.22 -32.43 13.98
N LYS A 269 -20.11 -33.06 13.55
CA LYS A 269 -20.14 -34.44 13.04
C LYS A 269 -20.66 -35.46 14.06
N ASN A 270 -20.66 -35.11 15.35
CA ASN A 270 -21.13 -35.93 16.46
C ASN A 270 -22.56 -35.54 16.90
N GLY A 271 -23.21 -34.59 16.21
CA GLY A 271 -24.55 -34.10 16.54
C GLY A 271 -24.59 -33.07 17.69
N THR A 272 -23.44 -32.63 18.18
CA THR A 272 -23.34 -31.63 19.25
C THR A 272 -23.63 -30.25 18.68
N VAL A 273 -24.54 -29.51 19.31
CA VAL A 273 -24.87 -28.13 18.94
C VAL A 273 -24.33 -27.20 20.01
N LEU A 274 -23.51 -26.23 19.60
CA LEU A 274 -23.08 -25.16 20.48
C LEU A 274 -24.14 -24.05 20.47
N MET A 275 -24.76 -23.81 21.63
CA MET A 275 -25.61 -22.66 21.85
C MET A 275 -24.72 -21.44 22.06
N ALA A 276 -25.05 -20.34 21.38
CA ALA A 276 -24.32 -19.09 21.54
C ALA A 276 -25.15 -18.11 22.38
N ASP A 277 -24.68 -17.82 23.59
CA ASP A 277 -25.40 -17.02 24.59
C ASP A 277 -25.23 -15.50 24.38
N GLY A 278 -25.25 -15.05 23.12
CA GLY A 278 -25.19 -13.61 22.77
C GLY A 278 -23.79 -13.00 22.67
N GLY A 279 -22.72 -13.81 22.59
CA GLY A 279 -21.35 -13.33 22.35
C GLY A 279 -21.07 -12.91 20.90
N THR A 280 -20.01 -12.15 20.65
CA THR A 280 -19.56 -11.80 19.29
C THR A 280 -18.56 -12.82 18.73
N TYR A 281 -18.37 -12.82 17.41
CA TYR A 281 -17.32 -13.63 16.79
C TYR A 281 -15.92 -13.10 17.14
N GLY A 282 -14.95 -14.00 17.26
CA GLY A 282 -13.54 -13.65 17.47
C GLY A 282 -12.84 -13.24 16.17
N SER A 283 -11.68 -12.58 16.30
CA SER A 283 -10.83 -12.26 15.15
C SER A 283 -10.35 -13.51 14.42
N GLY A 284 -10.19 -13.40 13.10
CA GLY A 284 -9.84 -14.53 12.25
C GLY A 284 -10.89 -15.63 12.23
N PHE A 285 -12.17 -15.29 12.45
CA PHE A 285 -13.28 -16.26 12.47
C PHE A 285 -13.27 -17.21 11.25
N ALA A 286 -12.91 -16.71 10.06
CA ALA A 286 -12.81 -17.51 8.85
C ALA A 286 -11.82 -18.68 8.95
N GLN A 287 -10.79 -18.58 9.79
CA GLN A 287 -9.76 -19.63 9.97
C GLN A 287 -10.33 -20.91 10.61
N PHE A 288 -11.47 -20.79 11.30
CA PHE A 288 -12.15 -21.90 11.98
C PHE A 288 -13.29 -22.50 11.15
N LEU A 289 -13.59 -21.91 9.99
CA LEU A 289 -14.68 -22.35 9.13
C LEU A 289 -14.27 -23.53 8.24
N SER A 290 -15.23 -24.42 7.96
CA SER A 290 -15.11 -25.40 6.90
C SER A 290 -15.12 -24.73 5.52
N ARG A 291 -14.71 -25.47 4.48
CA ARG A 291 -14.75 -24.99 3.09
C ARG A 291 -16.14 -24.52 2.65
N GLU A 292 -17.19 -25.25 3.04
CA GLU A 292 -18.57 -24.87 2.67
C GLU A 292 -19.00 -23.56 3.36
N GLU A 293 -18.61 -23.38 4.62
CA GLU A 293 -18.91 -22.17 5.40
C GLU A 293 -18.12 -20.97 4.90
N LEU A 294 -16.86 -21.15 4.50
CA LEU A 294 -16.05 -20.12 3.84
C LEU A 294 -16.71 -19.63 2.54
N LEU A 295 -17.23 -20.53 1.72
CA LEU A 295 -17.93 -20.16 0.49
C LEU A 295 -19.23 -19.40 0.78
N LYS A 296 -19.99 -19.80 1.82
CA LYS A 296 -21.19 -19.06 2.25
C LYS A 296 -20.85 -17.66 2.77
N LEU A 297 -19.78 -17.55 3.57
CA LEU A 297 -19.27 -16.28 4.06
C LEU A 297 -18.89 -15.37 2.87
N TYR A 298 -18.16 -15.93 1.90
CA TYR A 298 -17.78 -15.25 0.67
C TYR A 298 -18.98 -14.71 -0.10
N THR A 299 -20.01 -15.53 -0.34
CA THR A 299 -21.19 -15.09 -1.07
C THR A 299 -21.96 -13.99 -0.35
N GLN A 300 -21.99 -14.00 0.99
CA GLN A 300 -22.75 -13.02 1.77
C GLN A 300 -22.04 -11.67 1.93
N PHE A 301 -20.70 -11.67 2.06
CA PHE A 301 -19.94 -10.48 2.44
C PHE A 301 -18.89 -10.01 1.43
N PHE A 302 -18.34 -10.90 0.58
CA PHE A 302 -17.15 -10.59 -0.23
C PHE A 302 -17.42 -10.62 -1.74
N SER A 303 -18.51 -11.27 -2.16
CA SER A 303 -18.84 -11.46 -3.57
C SER A 303 -18.98 -10.12 -4.29
N PRO A 304 -18.39 -9.97 -5.49
CA PRO A 304 -18.57 -8.77 -6.30
C PRO A 304 -20.02 -8.53 -6.67
N LEU A 305 -20.90 -9.55 -6.59
CA LEU A 305 -22.32 -9.47 -6.93
C LEU A 305 -23.22 -8.97 -5.77
N ILE A 306 -22.67 -8.54 -4.64
CA ILE A 306 -23.47 -8.11 -3.47
C ILE A 306 -24.46 -6.99 -3.79
N HIS A 307 -24.16 -6.14 -4.77
CA HIS A 307 -25.06 -5.08 -5.23
C HIS A 307 -26.39 -5.58 -5.84
N TRP A 308 -26.48 -6.85 -6.23
CA TRP A 308 -27.73 -7.46 -6.74
C TRP A 308 -28.68 -7.92 -5.64
N ASN A 309 -28.24 -7.95 -4.38
CA ASN A 309 -29.05 -8.38 -3.22
C ASN A 309 -29.67 -7.22 -2.44
N ILE A 310 -29.60 -5.99 -2.94
CA ILE A 310 -30.30 -4.85 -2.35
C ILE A 310 -31.70 -4.81 -2.97
N PRO A 311 -32.77 -5.20 -2.25
CA PRO A 311 -34.13 -4.95 -2.75
C PRO A 311 -34.33 -3.44 -2.91
N GLN A 312 -34.83 -3.02 -4.07
CA GLN A 312 -35.24 -1.64 -4.35
C GLN A 312 -36.38 -1.20 -3.44
#